data_AF-A0A3S0BCZ8-F1
#
_entry.id   AF-A0A3S0BCZ8-F1
#
_cell.length_a   1.000
_cell.length_b   1.000
_cell.length_c   1.000
_cell.angle_alpha   90.00
_cell.angle_beta   90.00
_cell.angle_gamma   90.00
#
_symmetry.space_group_name_H-M   'P 1'
#
loop_
_entity.id
_entity.type
_entity.pdbx_description
1 polymer ?
#
loop_
_entity_poly.entity_id
_entity_poly.type
_entity_poly.pdbx_seq_one_letter_code
_entity_poly.pdbx_strand_id
1 'polypeptide(L)'
;MKKIGYLLALLSINVWADADKMSVDILNQIIHGPVNTDPDISDGLADRTVIFSLQSAALYLACVKEKKSDELKVKECVNKRIAGLPSGLGEFAESSFNVGVNSAYQQALLHREVPVKQYGTVVNNLMSYSTNIAKQSGDNVQYK
;
A
#
# COMPACT_ATOMS: atom_id res chain seq x y z
N MET A 1 38.68 -44.61 -3.00
CA MET A 1 38.06 -43.92 -4.16
C MET A 1 36.67 -43.42 -3.74
N LYS A 2 36.28 -42.25 -4.25
CA LYS A 2 35.34 -41.27 -3.68
C LYS A 2 33.89 -41.77 -3.52
N LYS A 3 33.32 -41.59 -2.32
CA LYS A 3 31.87 -41.67 -2.09
C LYS A 3 31.23 -40.38 -2.63
N ILE A 4 30.43 -40.51 -3.68
CA ILE A 4 29.68 -39.41 -4.29
C ILE A 4 28.52 -39.09 -3.35
N GLY A 5 28.66 -38.00 -2.61
CA GLY A 5 27.59 -37.43 -1.80
C GLY A 5 26.54 -36.81 -2.71
N TYR A 6 25.43 -37.51 -2.93
CA TYR A 6 24.20 -36.92 -3.46
C TYR A 6 23.53 -36.08 -2.37
N LEU A 7 24.13 -34.93 -2.04
CA LEU A 7 23.40 -33.78 -1.56
C LEU A 7 23.30 -32.82 -2.75
N LEU A 8 22.47 -33.18 -3.73
CA LEU A 8 21.92 -32.15 -4.60
C LEU A 8 20.95 -31.38 -3.71
N ALA A 9 21.45 -30.29 -3.15
CA ALA A 9 20.65 -29.24 -2.58
C ALA A 9 19.47 -29.01 -3.52
N LEU A 10 18.28 -29.37 -3.06
CA LEU A 10 17.04 -28.77 -3.54
C LEU A 10 17.31 -27.28 -3.50
N LEU A 11 17.61 -26.74 -4.68
CA LEU A 11 17.75 -25.33 -4.94
C LEU A 11 16.48 -24.71 -4.40
N SER A 12 16.60 -24.19 -3.18
CA SER A 12 15.68 -23.23 -2.62
C SER A 12 15.73 -22.05 -3.57
N ILE A 13 14.95 -22.14 -4.64
CA ILE A 13 14.44 -20.98 -5.35
C ILE A 13 13.62 -20.29 -4.29
N ASN A 14 14.30 -19.50 -3.46
CA ASN A 14 13.67 -18.41 -2.76
C ASN A 14 13.20 -17.52 -3.91
N VAL A 15 12.02 -17.83 -4.45
CA VAL A 15 11.19 -16.82 -5.07
C VAL A 15 10.88 -15.93 -3.88
N TRP A 16 11.71 -14.91 -3.69
CA TRP A 16 11.45 -13.89 -2.70
C TRP A 16 10.12 -13.32 -3.13
N ALA A 17 9.09 -13.64 -2.36
CA ALA A 17 7.84 -12.99 -2.47
C ALA A 17 8.08 -11.49 -2.51
N ASP A 18 7.64 -10.86 -3.59
CA ASP A 18 8.23 -9.60 -4.02
C ASP A 18 7.42 -8.43 -3.46
N ALA A 19 7.74 -8.06 -2.23
CA ALA A 19 7.17 -6.90 -1.56
C ALA A 19 7.37 -5.60 -2.39
N ASP A 20 8.44 -5.49 -3.17
CA ASP A 20 8.69 -4.32 -4.02
C ASP A 20 7.71 -4.32 -5.19
N LYS A 21 7.52 -5.46 -5.86
CA LYS A 21 6.51 -5.63 -6.90
C LYS A 21 5.10 -5.34 -6.38
N MET A 22 4.72 -5.88 -5.22
CA MET A 22 3.43 -5.56 -4.59
C MET A 22 3.27 -4.05 -4.36
N SER A 23 4.34 -3.36 -3.93
CA SER A 23 4.32 -1.91 -3.71
C SER A 23 4.07 -1.14 -5.02
N VAL A 24 4.71 -1.54 -6.11
CA VAL A 24 4.56 -0.93 -7.44
C VAL A 24 3.16 -1.19 -7.99
N ASP A 25 2.64 -2.41 -7.84
CA ASP A 25 1.29 -2.74 -8.31
C ASP A 25 0.22 -1.91 -7.57
N ILE A 26 0.37 -1.72 -6.26
CA ILE A 26 -0.50 -0.82 -5.48
C ILE A 26 -0.40 0.62 -5.98
N LEU A 27 0.82 1.13 -6.21
CA LEU A 27 1.03 2.49 -6.73
C LEU A 27 0.31 2.69 -8.07
N ASN A 28 0.52 1.77 -9.02
CA ASN A 28 -0.10 1.84 -10.34
C ASN A 28 -1.62 1.81 -10.25
N GLN A 29 -2.17 0.93 -9.41
CA GLN A 29 -3.61 0.83 -9.22
C GLN A 29 -4.21 2.10 -8.62
N ILE A 30 -3.49 2.78 -7.72
CA ILE A 30 -3.92 4.06 -7.16
C ILE A 30 -3.85 5.18 -8.20
N ILE A 31 -2.73 5.32 -8.93
CA ILE A 31 -2.57 6.37 -9.95
C ILE A 31 -3.65 6.26 -11.03
N HIS A 32 -4.01 5.03 -11.41
CA HIS A 32 -5.05 4.77 -12.40
C HIS A 32 -6.42 4.48 -11.76
N GLY A 33 -6.59 4.84 -10.49
CA GLY A 33 -7.83 4.64 -9.75
C GLY A 33 -8.91 5.67 -10.14
N PRO A 34 -10.20 5.35 -9.92
CA PRO A 34 -11.34 6.11 -10.45
C PRO A 34 -11.36 7.57 -10.02
N VAL A 35 -10.88 7.88 -8.81
CA VAL A 35 -10.79 9.27 -8.30
C VAL A 35 -9.69 10.06 -9.01
N ASN A 36 -8.54 9.43 -9.24
CA ASN A 36 -7.34 10.11 -9.74
C ASN A 36 -7.34 10.25 -11.26
N THR A 37 -8.24 9.57 -11.95
CA THR A 37 -8.44 9.65 -13.40
C THR A 37 -9.63 10.53 -13.78
N ASP A 38 -10.26 11.20 -12.82
CA ASP A 38 -11.38 12.10 -13.08
C ASP A 38 -10.88 13.34 -13.86
N PRO A 39 -11.39 13.61 -15.08
CA PRO A 39 -10.96 14.77 -15.86
C PRO A 39 -11.38 16.11 -15.24
N ASP A 40 -12.31 16.12 -14.28
CA ASP A 40 -12.87 17.33 -13.68
C ASP A 40 -12.11 17.78 -12.42
N ILE A 41 -11.15 17.00 -11.93
CA ILE A 41 -10.28 17.39 -10.80
C ILE A 41 -9.03 18.12 -11.27
N SER A 42 -8.55 19.08 -10.49
CA SER A 42 -7.29 19.78 -10.78
C SER A 42 -6.08 18.92 -10.44
N ASP A 43 -4.95 19.14 -11.14
CA ASP A 43 -3.70 18.37 -10.91
C ASP A 43 -3.26 18.38 -9.44
N GLY A 44 -3.32 19.53 -8.77
CA GLY A 44 -2.95 19.62 -7.35
C GLY A 44 -3.92 18.87 -6.43
N LEU A 45 -5.19 18.75 -6.80
CA LEU A 45 -6.15 17.91 -6.07
C LEU A 45 -5.91 16.43 -6.38
N ALA A 46 -5.59 16.08 -7.63
CA ALA A 46 -5.24 14.72 -8.06
C ALA A 46 -3.99 14.19 -7.34
N ASP A 47 -2.96 15.02 -7.20
CA ASP A 47 -1.77 14.65 -6.44
C ASP A 47 -2.10 14.39 -4.96
N ARG A 48 -2.96 15.22 -4.35
CA ARG A 48 -3.41 15.03 -2.96
C ARG A 48 -4.23 13.76 -2.78
N THR A 49 -5.11 13.43 -3.72
CA THR A 49 -5.91 12.20 -3.67
C THR A 49 -5.03 10.96 -3.85
N VAL A 50 -4.03 10.99 -4.75
CA VAL A 50 -3.02 9.93 -4.87
C VAL A 50 -2.22 9.76 -3.58
N ILE A 51 -1.70 10.86 -3.01
CA ILE A 51 -0.97 10.86 -1.73
C ILE A 51 -1.81 10.21 -0.63
N PHE A 52 -3.08 10.61 -0.53
CA PHE A 52 -3.97 10.11 0.51
C PHE A 52 -4.32 8.63 0.32
N SER A 53 -4.56 8.19 -0.91
CA SER A 53 -4.75 6.77 -1.24
C SER A 53 -3.51 5.93 -0.91
N LEU A 54 -2.30 6.43 -1.17
CA LEU A 54 -1.07 5.70 -0.82
C LEU A 54 -0.93 5.54 0.70
N GLN A 55 -1.30 6.57 1.46
CA GLN A 55 -1.28 6.53 2.92
C GLN A 55 -2.36 5.59 3.48
N SER A 56 -3.56 5.56 2.90
CA SER A 56 -4.61 4.63 3.34
C SER A 56 -4.28 3.17 2.98
N ALA A 57 -3.63 2.92 1.85
CA ALA A 57 -3.09 1.61 1.48
C ALA A 57 -2.03 1.13 2.49
N ALA A 58 -1.08 2.01 2.83
CA ALA A 58 -0.05 1.72 3.84
C ALA A 58 -0.68 1.43 5.21
N LEU A 59 -1.67 2.22 5.61
CA LEU A 59 -2.41 2.01 6.85
C LEU A 59 -3.10 0.64 6.90
N TYR A 60 -3.77 0.24 5.81
CA TYR A 60 -4.42 -1.05 5.72
C TYR A 60 -3.43 -2.19 5.95
N LEU A 61 -2.29 -2.19 5.25
CA LEU A 61 -1.27 -3.23 5.38
C LEU A 61 -0.62 -3.24 6.76
N ALA A 62 -0.44 -2.07 7.39
CA ALA A 62 0.02 -1.95 8.76
C ALA A 62 -0.98 -2.60 9.75
N CYS A 63 -2.28 -2.36 9.58
CA CYS A 63 -3.33 -3.02 10.37
C CYS A 63 -3.31 -4.54 10.16
N VAL A 64 -3.19 -5.03 8.92
CA VAL A 64 -3.08 -6.48 8.63
C VAL A 64 -1.87 -7.08 9.33
N LYS A 65 -0.72 -6.40 9.29
CA LYS A 65 0.50 -6.82 9.97
C LYS A 65 0.31 -6.89 11.49
N GLU A 66 -0.24 -5.85 12.11
CA GLU A 66 -0.44 -5.78 13.57
C GLU A 66 -1.44 -6.83 14.06
N LYS A 67 -2.54 -7.01 13.32
CA LYS A 67 -3.63 -7.93 13.69
C LYS A 67 -3.45 -9.35 13.17
N LYS A 68 -2.28 -9.66 12.57
CA LYS A 68 -1.94 -10.99 12.05
C LYS A 68 -3.01 -11.54 11.09
N SER A 69 -3.53 -10.67 10.22
CA SER A 69 -4.59 -11.00 9.25
C SER A 69 -5.95 -11.41 9.83
N ASP A 70 -6.25 -11.09 11.09
CA ASP A 70 -7.60 -11.21 11.66
C ASP A 70 -8.52 -10.14 11.05
N GLU A 71 -9.39 -10.54 10.12
CA GLU A 71 -10.21 -9.62 9.31
C GLU A 71 -11.07 -8.66 10.14
N LEU A 72 -11.69 -9.15 11.22
CA LEU A 72 -12.51 -8.32 12.10
C LEU A 72 -11.66 -7.25 12.79
N LYS A 73 -10.52 -7.65 13.34
CA LYS A 73 -9.61 -6.70 14.01
C LYS A 73 -8.93 -5.75 13.03
N VAL A 74 -8.66 -6.18 11.80
CA VAL A 74 -8.16 -5.31 10.73
C VAL A 74 -9.21 -4.26 10.39
N LYS A 75 -10.46 -4.66 10.21
CA LYS A 75 -11.57 -3.73 9.95
C LYS A 75 -11.75 -2.72 11.08
N GLU A 76 -11.68 -3.17 12.34
CA GLU A 76 -11.70 -2.26 13.50
C GLU A 76 -10.51 -1.28 13.52
N CYS A 77 -9.31 -1.75 13.18
CA CYS A 77 -8.10 -0.93 13.11
C CYS A 77 -8.22 0.16 12.03
N VAL A 78 -8.71 -0.20 10.85
CA VAL A 78 -8.94 0.70 9.72
C VAL A 78 -10.05 1.71 10.07
N ASN A 79 -11.19 1.25 10.61
CA ASN A 79 -12.33 2.11 10.95
C ASN A 79 -11.98 3.17 12.01
N LYS A 80 -11.19 2.82 13.03
CA LYS A 80 -10.71 3.79 14.03
C LYS A 80 -9.88 4.92 13.41
N ARG A 81 -9.23 4.66 12.28
CA ARG A 81 -8.35 5.60 11.59
C ARG A 81 -9.10 6.42 10.54
N ILE A 82 -10.15 5.85 9.92
CA ILE A 82 -11.15 6.58 9.10
C ILE A 82 -11.83 7.69 9.93
N ALA A 83 -12.11 7.44 11.21
CA ALA A 83 -12.71 8.45 12.06
C ALA A 83 -11.81 9.70 12.30
N GLY A 84 -10.53 9.63 11.93
CA GLY A 84 -9.56 10.71 12.07
C GLY A 84 -9.12 11.35 10.75
N LEU A 85 -9.85 11.15 9.64
CA LEU A 85 -9.46 11.69 8.33
C LEU A 85 -9.46 13.24 8.34
N PRO A 86 -8.49 13.88 7.68
CA PRO A 86 -8.38 15.33 7.62
C PRO A 86 -9.56 15.96 6.88
N SER A 87 -10.15 16.99 7.49
CA SER A 87 -11.42 17.61 7.10
C SER A 87 -11.35 18.48 5.82
N GLY A 88 -10.22 18.49 5.10
CA GLY A 88 -9.97 19.41 3.97
C GLY A 88 -10.20 18.83 2.56
N LEU A 89 -10.50 17.53 2.45
CA LEU A 89 -10.65 16.83 1.17
C LEU A 89 -12.11 16.46 0.81
N GLY A 90 -13.09 16.74 1.68
CA GLY A 90 -14.51 16.47 1.41
C GLY A 90 -14.80 15.02 1.00
N GLU A 91 -15.67 14.82 0.01
CA GLU A 91 -16.04 13.52 -0.59
C GLU A 91 -14.83 12.78 -1.21
N PHE A 92 -13.85 13.52 -1.75
CA PHE A 92 -12.64 12.95 -2.29
C PHE A 92 -11.77 12.28 -1.23
N ALA A 93 -11.87 12.70 0.04
CA ALA A 93 -11.16 12.07 1.14
C ALA A 93 -11.62 10.62 1.32
N GLU A 94 -12.93 10.41 1.43
CA GLU A 94 -13.51 9.08 1.62
C GLU A 94 -13.26 8.21 0.39
N SER A 95 -13.47 8.75 -0.82
CA SER A 95 -13.24 8.00 -2.05
C SER A 95 -11.76 7.60 -2.22
N SER A 96 -10.83 8.53 -2.01
CA SER A 96 -9.38 8.25 -2.04
C SER A 96 -8.96 7.25 -0.97
N PHE A 97 -9.54 7.35 0.22
CA PHE A 97 -9.30 6.39 1.29
C PHE A 97 -9.68 4.97 0.85
N ASN A 98 -10.90 4.82 0.31
CA ASN A 98 -11.43 3.55 -0.18
C ASN A 98 -10.59 2.99 -1.34
N VAL A 99 -10.16 3.84 -2.29
CA VAL A 99 -9.26 3.44 -3.38
C VAL A 99 -7.98 2.83 -2.82
N GLY A 100 -7.34 3.46 -1.84
CA GLY A 100 -6.10 2.93 -1.26
C GLY A 100 -6.29 1.63 -0.48
N VAL A 101 -7.33 1.54 0.36
CA VAL A 101 -7.64 0.29 1.10
C VAL A 101 -7.93 -0.85 0.15
N ASN A 102 -8.76 -0.62 -0.87
CA ASN A 102 -9.13 -1.66 -1.84
C ASN A 102 -7.93 -2.10 -2.68
N SER A 103 -7.08 -1.16 -3.10
CA SER A 103 -5.85 -1.48 -3.84
C SER A 103 -4.92 -2.36 -3.00
N ALA A 104 -4.67 -1.98 -1.75
CA ALA A 104 -3.84 -2.77 -0.85
C ALA A 104 -4.44 -4.16 -0.56
N TYR A 105 -5.75 -4.25 -0.35
CA TYR A 105 -6.44 -5.53 -0.15
C TYR A 105 -6.31 -6.43 -1.38
N GLN A 106 -6.61 -5.91 -2.58
CA GLN A 106 -6.52 -6.69 -3.81
C GLN A 106 -5.10 -7.18 -4.07
N GLN A 107 -4.09 -6.32 -3.88
CA GLN A 107 -2.70 -6.73 -4.06
C GLN A 107 -2.25 -7.72 -2.99
N ALA A 108 -2.74 -7.63 -1.74
CA ALA A 108 -2.49 -8.65 -0.73
C ALA A 108 -3.11 -10.01 -1.10
N LEU A 109 -4.23 -10.01 -1.83
CA LEU A 109 -4.85 -11.23 -2.35
C LEU A 109 -4.14 -11.81 -3.57
N LEU A 110 -3.46 -10.97 -4.37
CA LEU A 110 -2.72 -11.37 -5.57
C LEU A 110 -1.31 -11.85 -5.23
N HIS A 111 -0.63 -11.13 -4.33
CA HIS A 111 0.72 -11.41 -3.85
C HIS A 111 0.70 -12.25 -2.57
N ARG A 112 -0.07 -13.35 -2.54
CA ARG A 112 -0.25 -14.19 -1.33
C ARG A 112 1.05 -14.82 -0.85
N GLU A 113 2.03 -14.93 -1.74
CA GLU A 113 3.38 -15.35 -1.43
C GLU A 113 4.09 -14.38 -0.49
N VAL A 114 3.73 -13.08 -0.50
CA VAL A 114 4.31 -12.03 0.35
C VAL A 114 3.89 -12.28 1.78
N PRO A 115 4.80 -12.74 2.66
CA PRO A 115 4.45 -13.04 4.02
C PRO A 115 4.08 -11.74 4.74
N VAL A 116 3.11 -11.79 5.65
CA VAL A 116 2.66 -10.63 6.45
C VAL A 116 3.82 -9.87 7.13
N LYS A 117 4.91 -10.56 7.50
CA LYS A 117 6.14 -9.93 8.05
C LYS A 117 6.80 -8.93 7.08
N GLN A 118 6.67 -9.13 5.77
CA GLN A 118 7.22 -8.26 4.72
C GLN A 118 6.31 -7.07 4.39
N TYR A 119 5.08 -7.01 4.92
CA TYR A 119 4.22 -5.83 4.73
C TYR A 119 4.83 -4.55 5.30
N GLY A 120 5.79 -4.65 6.23
CA GLY A 120 6.56 -3.49 6.66
C GLY A 120 7.36 -2.83 5.52
N THR A 121 7.93 -3.63 4.63
CA THR A 121 8.63 -3.13 3.44
C THR A 121 7.66 -2.45 2.49
N VAL A 122 6.52 -3.10 2.22
CA VAL A 122 5.46 -2.52 1.36
C VAL A 122 4.99 -1.18 1.90
N VAL A 123 4.69 -1.11 3.20
CA VAL A 123 4.31 0.14 3.89
C VAL A 123 5.37 1.23 3.72
N ASN A 124 6.64 0.92 3.93
CA ASN A 124 7.72 1.91 3.78
C ASN A 124 7.85 2.43 2.34
N ASN A 125 7.70 1.55 1.35
CA ASN A 125 7.72 1.92 -0.06
C ASN A 125 6.54 2.85 -0.41
N LEU A 126 5.32 2.51 0.02
CA LEU A 126 4.13 3.34 -0.20
C LEU A 126 4.26 4.73 0.44
N MET A 127 4.79 4.81 1.67
CA MET A 127 5.07 6.10 2.34
C MET A 127 6.14 6.91 1.61
N SER A 128 7.15 6.23 1.04
CA SER A 128 8.18 6.87 0.22
C SER A 128 7.62 7.44 -1.08
N TYR A 129 6.73 6.71 -1.77
CA TYR A 129 6.03 7.20 -2.95
C TYR A 129 5.20 8.44 -2.63
N SER A 130 4.39 8.38 -1.57
CA SER A 130 3.59 9.51 -1.07
C SER A 130 4.44 10.76 -0.82
N THR A 131 5.59 10.59 -0.16
CA THR A 131 6.51 11.70 0.15
C THR A 131 7.17 12.26 -1.11
N ASN A 132 7.52 11.41 -2.08
CA ASN A 132 8.13 11.86 -3.33
C ASN A 132 7.15 12.66 -4.19
N ILE A 133 5.88 12.23 -4.27
CA ILE A 133 4.83 12.98 -4.96
C ILE A 133 4.63 14.34 -4.27
N ALA A 134 4.47 14.37 -2.95
CA ALA A 134 4.30 15.63 -2.20
C ALA A 134 5.43 16.64 -2.47
N LYS A 135 6.68 16.17 -2.52
CA LYS A 135 7.84 17.02 -2.85
C LYS A 135 7.80 17.56 -4.29
N GLN A 136 7.32 16.77 -5.24
CA GLN A 136 7.23 17.15 -6.65
C GLN A 136 6.10 18.15 -6.90
N SER A 137 4.97 18.00 -6.19
CA SER A 137 3.81 18.89 -6.32
C SER A 137 4.01 20.28 -5.71
N GLY A 138 5.17 20.57 -5.10
CA GLY A 138 5.45 21.83 -4.39
C GLY A 138 4.65 22.00 -3.10
N ASP A 139 3.85 21.00 -2.75
CA ASP A 139 2.98 20.95 -1.59
C ASP A 139 3.82 20.39 -0.42
N ASN A 140 4.44 21.29 0.35
CA ASN A 140 5.09 20.96 1.62
C ASN A 140 4.03 20.58 2.66
N VAL A 141 3.42 19.42 2.45
CA VAL A 141 2.38 18.90 3.32
C VAL A 141 3.06 18.23 4.51
N GLN A 142 3.48 19.06 5.46
CA GLN A 142 3.78 18.60 6.81
C GLN A 142 2.45 18.45 7.57
N TYR A 143 1.89 17.25 7.55
CA TYR A 143 0.91 16.86 8.56
C TYR A 143 1.67 16.38 9.80
N LYS A 144 1.60 17.18 10.87
CA LYS A 144 2.13 16.88 12.20
C LYS A 144 1.43 15.68 12.82
#